data_AF-A0A7C1QXG4-F1
#
_entry.id   AF-A0A7C1QXG4-F1
#
_cell.length_a   1.000
_cell.length_b   1.000
_cell.length_c   1.000
_cell.angle_alpha   90.00
_cell.angle_beta   90.00
_cell.angle_gamma   90.00
#
_symmetry.space_group_name_H-M   'P 1'
#
loop_
_entity.id
_entity.type
_entity.pdbx_description
1 polymer ?
#
loop_
_entity_poly.entity_id
_entity_poly.type
_entity_poly.pdbx_seq_one_letter_code
_entity_poly.pdbx_strand_id
1 'polypeptide(L)'
;MNKKGQMTIGTIMLLIVGILFSTAILGQIINTQHQITSKLTVANETVDISGSRLADGSGSINESYQFNVSNAYTGWRVLESQCTFGNFLVSNSSNDSLTVTTDYIVSTGYGNFTLKNNTDTITISNTSYVSYNYCDEGYNKDSSARGIARLWSLFAVLIILGFVALGLKNEWFK
;
A
#
# COMPACT_ATOMS: atom_id res chain seq x y z
N MET A 1 -11.12 58.60 -1.57
CA MET A 1 -10.31 57.46 -2.05
C MET A 1 -11.09 56.18 -1.81
N ASN A 2 -11.45 55.48 -2.88
CA ASN A 2 -12.23 54.25 -2.85
C ASN A 2 -11.32 53.13 -2.34
N LYS A 3 -11.56 52.58 -1.13
CA LYS A 3 -10.76 51.49 -0.55
C LYS A 3 -11.09 50.11 -1.13
N LYS A 4 -11.65 50.05 -2.34
CA LYS A 4 -11.94 48.79 -3.04
C LYS A 4 -10.62 48.08 -3.33
N GLY A 5 -10.42 46.91 -2.73
CA GLY A 5 -9.28 46.02 -3.00
C GLY A 5 -8.09 46.10 -2.03
N GLN A 6 -8.14 46.90 -0.95
CA GLN A 6 -7.10 46.83 0.09
C GLN A 6 -7.41 45.71 1.08
N MET A 7 -6.75 44.56 0.90
CA MET A 7 -6.81 43.49 1.88
C MET A 7 -6.26 43.96 3.23
N THR A 8 -7.06 43.82 4.29
CA THR A 8 -6.55 44.11 5.63
C THR A 8 -5.46 43.10 6.02
N ILE A 9 -4.46 43.54 6.78
CA ILE A 9 -3.40 42.65 7.28
C ILE A 9 -3.99 41.46 8.07
N GLY A 10 -5.09 41.67 8.79
CA GLY A 10 -5.83 40.61 9.49
C GLY A 10 -6.38 39.55 8.54
N THR A 11 -6.93 39.95 7.39
CA THR A 11 -7.43 39.01 6.37
C THR A 11 -6.30 38.26 5.68
N ILE A 12 -5.18 38.93 5.41
CA ILE A 12 -3.98 38.28 4.87
C ILE A 12 -3.46 37.21 5.84
N MET A 13 -3.36 37.54 7.13
CA MET A 13 -2.96 36.59 8.18
C MET A 13 -3.93 35.42 8.28
N LEU A 14 -5.24 35.66 8.24
CA LEU A 14 -6.26 34.61 8.31
C LEU A 14 -6.22 33.69 7.09
N LEU A 15 -5.98 34.23 5.90
CA LEU A 15 -5.76 33.43 4.69
C LEU A 15 -4.50 32.56 4.80
N ILE A 16 -3.38 33.12 5.26
CA ILE A 16 -2.13 32.37 5.43
C ILE A 16 -2.32 31.22 6.44
N VAL A 17 -2.89 31.50 7.61
CA VAL A 17 -3.15 30.48 8.64
C VAL A 17 -4.13 29.42 8.12
N GLY A 18 -5.20 29.86 7.44
CA GLY A 18 -6.20 28.97 6.86
C GLY A 18 -5.63 28.04 5.79
N ILE A 19 -4.76 28.56 4.91
CA ILE A 19 -4.07 27.75 3.89
C ILE A 19 -3.12 26.74 4.55
N LEU A 20 -2.29 27.17 5.50
CA LEU A 20 -1.37 26.27 6.19
C LEU A 20 -2.11 25.12 6.89
N PHE A 21 -3.14 25.44 7.66
CA PHE A 21 -3.94 24.44 8.35
C PHE A 21 -4.64 23.48 7.36
N SER A 22 -5.20 24.03 6.29
CA SER A 22 -5.88 23.27 5.25
C SER A 22 -4.95 22.31 4.50
N THR A 23 -3.71 22.73 4.19
CA THR A 23 -2.72 21.86 3.56
C THR A 23 -2.28 20.71 4.48
N ALA A 24 -2.12 20.98 5.78
CA ALA A 24 -1.80 19.95 6.76
C ALA A 24 -2.91 18.89 6.87
N ILE A 25 -4.18 19.32 6.93
CA ILE A 25 -5.34 18.40 6.96
C ILE A 25 -5.45 17.63 5.65
N LEU A 26 -5.24 18.28 4.51
CA LEU A 26 -5.32 17.62 3.21
C LEU A 26 -4.31 16.46 3.11
N GLY A 27 -3.09 16.64 3.61
CA GLY A 27 -2.11 15.56 3.69
C GLY A 27 -2.60 14.35 4.49
N GLN A 28 -3.22 14.59 5.65
CA GLN A 28 -3.81 13.52 6.46
C GLN A 28 -4.97 12.83 5.76
N ILE A 29 -5.86 13.59 5.08
CA ILE A 29 -6.97 13.03 4.31
C ILE A 29 -6.46 12.14 3.19
N ILE A 30 -5.43 12.56 2.45
CA ILE A 30 -4.84 11.78 1.36
C ILE A 30 -4.22 10.49 1.90
N ASN A 31 -3.47 10.56 2.99
CA ASN A 31 -2.83 9.40 3.61
C ASN A 31 -3.89 8.37 4.08
N THR A 32 -4.91 8.82 4.81
CA THR A 32 -6.01 7.96 5.25
C THR A 32 -6.78 7.41 4.05
N GLN A 33 -7.08 8.22 3.04
CA GLN A 33 -7.71 7.77 1.80
C GLN A 33 -6.89 6.66 1.14
N HIS A 34 -5.56 6.79 1.08
CA HIS A 34 -4.71 5.76 0.49
C HIS A 34 -4.81 4.44 1.26
N GLN A 35 -4.65 4.50 2.59
CA GLN A 35 -4.73 3.32 3.47
C GLN A 35 -6.06 2.56 3.32
N ILE A 36 -7.19 3.27 3.24
CA ILE A 36 -8.51 2.63 3.19
C ILE A 36 -8.92 2.17 1.78
N THR A 37 -8.23 2.61 0.72
CA THR A 37 -8.67 2.35 -0.67
C THR A 37 -7.68 1.61 -1.55
N SER A 38 -6.42 1.49 -1.13
CA SER A 38 -5.33 0.95 -1.94
C SER A 38 -4.66 -0.22 -1.24
N LYS A 39 -4.23 -1.21 -2.03
CA LYS A 39 -3.32 -2.24 -1.55
C LYS A 39 -1.92 -1.65 -1.43
N LEU A 40 -1.17 -2.10 -0.43
CA LEU A 40 0.25 -1.79 -0.30
C LEU A 40 1.06 -2.81 -1.10
N THR A 41 2.22 -2.38 -1.58
CA THR A 41 3.17 -3.20 -2.34
C THR A 41 4.43 -3.40 -1.52
N VAL A 42 4.84 -4.65 -1.37
CA VAL A 42 6.14 -5.04 -0.86
C VAL A 42 6.95 -5.57 -2.02
N ALA A 43 8.15 -5.03 -2.19
CA ALA A 43 9.09 -5.46 -3.20
C ALA A 43 10.33 -6.05 -2.54
N ASN A 44 10.76 -7.21 -3.04
CA ASN A 44 11.99 -7.90 -2.66
C ASN A 44 12.15 -8.12 -1.13
N GLU A 45 11.08 -8.58 -0.47
CA GLU A 45 11.18 -9.08 0.89
C GLU A 45 12.15 -10.26 0.90
N THR A 46 13.17 -10.20 1.75
CA THR A 46 14.17 -11.27 1.85
C THR A 46 13.63 -12.42 2.70
N VAL A 47 13.67 -13.63 2.17
CA VAL A 47 13.28 -14.86 2.86
C VAL A 47 14.46 -15.83 2.87
N ASP A 48 14.81 -16.32 4.06
CA ASP A 48 15.78 -17.40 4.22
C ASP A 48 15.11 -18.75 3.99
N ILE A 49 15.55 -19.46 2.95
CA ILE A 49 15.01 -20.75 2.53
C ILE A 49 15.83 -21.94 3.07
N SER A 50 16.84 -21.70 3.92
CA SER A 50 17.67 -22.76 4.51
C SER A 50 16.84 -23.83 5.23
N GLY A 51 15.73 -23.43 5.86
CA GLY A 51 14.83 -24.33 6.58
C GLY A 51 14.10 -25.37 5.71
N SER A 52 13.98 -25.13 4.40
CA SER A 52 13.41 -26.12 3.48
C SER A 52 14.46 -27.06 2.88
N ARG A 53 15.76 -26.83 3.09
CA ARG A 53 16.80 -27.69 2.49
C ARG A 53 16.85 -29.04 3.20
N LEU A 54 16.86 -30.12 2.42
CA LEU A 54 17.06 -31.47 2.92
C LEU A 54 18.52 -31.68 3.30
N ALA A 55 18.76 -32.45 4.36
CA ALA A 55 20.10 -32.80 4.84
C ALA A 55 20.76 -33.92 4.02
N ASP A 56 20.51 -33.95 2.70
CA ASP A 56 21.00 -34.97 1.76
C ASP A 56 22.29 -34.56 1.03
N GLY A 57 22.73 -33.30 1.24
CA GLY A 57 23.94 -32.76 0.63
C GLY A 57 23.79 -32.36 -0.85
N SER A 58 22.63 -32.61 -1.48
CA SER A 58 22.35 -32.19 -2.86
C SER A 58 21.66 -30.83 -2.95
N GLY A 59 21.30 -30.22 -1.81
CA GLY A 59 20.59 -28.94 -1.78
C GLY A 59 19.10 -29.07 -2.12
N SER A 60 18.57 -30.29 -2.10
CA SER A 60 17.17 -30.58 -2.42
C SER A 60 16.21 -29.82 -1.50
N ILE A 61 15.01 -29.53 -1.99
CA ILE A 61 13.98 -28.79 -1.27
C ILE A 61 12.91 -29.74 -0.71
N ASN A 62 12.59 -29.57 0.57
CA ASN A 62 11.41 -30.12 1.21
C ASN A 62 10.17 -29.34 0.76
N GLU A 63 9.41 -29.90 -0.17
CA GLU A 63 8.22 -29.26 -0.73
C GLU A 63 7.05 -29.11 0.26
N SER A 64 7.17 -29.71 1.46
CA SER A 64 6.20 -29.57 2.55
C SER A 64 6.53 -28.42 3.50
N TYR A 65 7.72 -27.81 3.37
CA TYR A 65 8.11 -26.68 4.20
C TYR A 65 7.45 -25.41 3.70
N GLN A 66 6.70 -24.75 4.58
CA GLN A 66 5.94 -23.55 4.25
C GLN A 66 6.65 -22.30 4.77
N PHE A 67 6.83 -21.33 3.88
CA PHE A 67 7.31 -20.00 4.20
C PHE A 67 6.12 -19.04 4.29
N ASN A 68 6.19 -18.10 5.23
CA ASN A 68 5.22 -17.02 5.37
C ASN A 68 5.91 -15.69 5.10
N VAL A 69 5.24 -14.78 4.39
CA VAL A 69 5.71 -13.40 4.24
C VAL A 69 5.45 -12.59 5.51
N SER A 70 6.22 -11.53 5.74
CA SER A 70 6.17 -10.72 6.95
C SER A 70 4.80 -10.06 7.18
N ASN A 71 4.11 -9.69 6.11
CA ASN A 71 2.78 -9.08 6.19
C ASN A 71 1.64 -10.09 6.09
N ALA A 72 1.92 -11.40 6.24
CA ALA A 72 0.89 -12.43 6.35
C ALA A 72 -0.10 -12.04 7.46
N TYR A 73 -1.36 -11.87 7.10
CA TYR A 73 -2.40 -11.42 8.02
C TYR A 73 -3.32 -12.57 8.43
N THR A 74 -3.94 -12.41 9.59
CA THR A 74 -5.02 -13.28 10.08
C THR A 74 -6.34 -12.49 10.14
N GLY A 75 -7.44 -13.19 10.44
CA GLY A 75 -8.75 -12.59 10.62
C GLY A 75 -9.51 -12.34 9.32
N TRP A 76 -10.28 -11.24 9.26
CA TRP A 76 -11.24 -10.99 8.18
C TRP A 76 -10.58 -10.94 6.80
N ARG A 77 -9.35 -10.40 6.70
CA ARG A 77 -8.62 -10.24 5.44
C ARG A 77 -8.35 -11.57 4.72
N VAL A 78 -8.25 -12.67 5.45
CA VAL A 78 -8.04 -14.03 4.90
C VAL A 78 -9.30 -14.55 4.18
N LEU A 79 -10.48 -14.12 4.65
CA LEU A 79 -11.77 -14.57 4.13
C LEU A 79 -12.23 -13.72 2.93
N GLU A 80 -11.62 -12.56 2.74
CA GLU A 80 -12.02 -11.60 1.71
C GLU A 80 -11.18 -11.76 0.45
N SER A 81 -11.80 -12.18 -0.65
CA SER A 81 -11.15 -12.39 -1.95
C SER A 81 -10.37 -11.16 -2.45
N GLN A 82 -10.91 -9.96 -2.22
CA GLN A 82 -10.27 -8.70 -2.59
C GLN A 82 -8.99 -8.43 -1.80
N CYS A 83 -8.81 -9.06 -0.64
CA CYS A 83 -7.63 -8.87 0.19
C CYS A 83 -6.54 -9.90 0.01
N THR A 84 -6.83 -11.00 -0.70
CA THR A 84 -5.81 -11.95 -1.13
C THR A 84 -4.56 -11.26 -1.69
N PHE A 85 -3.41 -11.83 -1.35
CA PHE A 85 -2.11 -11.38 -1.81
C PHE A 85 -2.09 -11.42 -3.35
N GLY A 86 -1.94 -10.25 -3.96
CA GLY A 86 -1.84 -10.08 -5.41
C GLY A 86 -0.40 -9.98 -5.87
N ASN A 87 -0.14 -10.21 -7.15
CA ASN A 87 1.20 -10.10 -7.77
C ASN A 87 2.29 -10.83 -6.96
N PHE A 88 1.95 -12.00 -6.41
CA PHE A 88 2.86 -12.76 -5.56
C PHE A 88 3.94 -13.43 -6.42
N LEU A 89 5.15 -12.90 -6.33
CA LEU A 89 6.31 -13.32 -7.12
C LEU A 89 7.42 -13.74 -6.18
N VAL A 90 8.01 -14.91 -6.44
CA VAL A 90 9.23 -15.37 -5.77
C VAL A 90 10.37 -15.28 -6.76
N SER A 91 11.53 -14.80 -6.32
CA SER A 91 12.75 -14.71 -7.10
C SER A 91 13.91 -15.31 -6.32
N ASN A 92 14.90 -15.83 -7.04
CA ASN A 92 16.09 -16.43 -6.45
C ASN A 92 17.08 -15.33 -5.97
N SER A 93 18.22 -15.72 -5.38
CA SER A 93 19.24 -14.77 -4.92
C SER A 93 19.88 -13.92 -6.02
N SER A 94 19.74 -14.32 -7.29
CA SER A 94 20.21 -13.58 -8.46
C SER A 94 19.14 -12.60 -9.00
N ASN A 95 17.97 -12.52 -8.36
CA ASN A 95 16.76 -11.82 -8.82
C ASN A 95 16.11 -12.40 -10.09
N ASP A 96 16.40 -13.66 -10.44
CA ASP A 96 15.65 -14.34 -11.49
C ASP A 96 14.28 -14.74 -10.94
N SER A 97 13.22 -14.40 -11.69
CA SER A 97 11.86 -14.75 -11.30
C SER A 97 11.65 -16.26 -11.41
N LEU A 98 11.20 -16.85 -10.30
CA LEU A 98 10.74 -18.22 -10.29
C LEU A 98 9.32 -18.29 -10.87
N THR A 99 8.94 -19.47 -11.36
CA THR A 99 7.64 -19.71 -12.00
C THR A 99 6.67 -20.38 -11.04
N VAL A 100 5.49 -19.81 -10.88
CA VAL A 100 4.39 -20.39 -10.07
C VAL A 100 4.06 -21.79 -10.62
N THR A 101 3.71 -22.73 -9.73
CA THR A 101 3.45 -24.17 -9.96
C THR A 101 4.66 -25.02 -10.33
N THR A 102 5.66 -24.44 -11.01
CA THR A 102 6.87 -25.16 -11.43
C THR A 102 7.93 -25.12 -10.33
N ASP A 103 8.19 -23.93 -9.80
CA ASP A 103 9.26 -23.69 -8.81
C ASP A 103 8.72 -23.40 -7.41
N TYR A 104 7.47 -22.95 -7.31
CA TYR A 104 6.80 -22.72 -6.03
C TYR A 104 5.28 -22.78 -6.15
N ILE A 105 4.60 -23.10 -5.06
CA ILE A 105 3.15 -22.99 -4.91
C ILE A 105 2.86 -21.91 -3.87
N VAL A 106 1.85 -21.08 -4.11
CA VAL A 106 1.46 -19.99 -3.21
C VAL A 106 0.01 -20.17 -2.73
N SER A 107 -0.23 -19.93 -1.44
CA SER A 107 -1.56 -19.70 -0.89
C SER A 107 -1.78 -18.22 -0.66
N THR A 108 -2.36 -17.55 -1.66
CA THR A 108 -2.57 -16.10 -1.65
C THR A 108 -3.58 -15.63 -0.60
N GLY A 109 -4.34 -16.53 0.03
CA GLY A 109 -5.23 -16.18 1.15
C GLY A 109 -4.46 -15.87 2.45
N TYR A 110 -3.34 -16.57 2.67
CA TYR A 110 -2.58 -16.56 3.92
C TYR A 110 -1.19 -15.92 3.77
N GLY A 111 -0.78 -15.56 2.56
CA GLY A 111 0.55 -15.02 2.30
C GLY A 111 1.66 -16.06 2.52
N ASN A 112 1.34 -17.33 2.28
CA ASN A 112 2.28 -18.42 2.44
C ASN A 112 2.64 -19.06 1.09
N PHE A 113 3.81 -19.67 1.01
CA PHE A 113 4.26 -20.37 -0.17
C PHE A 113 5.16 -21.55 0.20
N THR A 114 5.18 -22.56 -0.67
CA THR A 114 6.10 -23.69 -0.58
C THR A 114 6.94 -23.71 -1.85
N LEU A 115 8.23 -24.03 -1.71
CA LEU A 115 9.11 -24.22 -2.85
C LEU A 115 8.97 -25.64 -3.40
N LYS A 116 9.13 -25.81 -4.70
CA LYS A 116 9.23 -27.10 -5.36
C LYS A 116 10.69 -27.49 -5.54
N ASN A 117 10.96 -28.79 -5.55
CA ASN A 117 12.31 -29.31 -5.75
C ASN A 117 12.63 -29.31 -7.24
N ASN A 118 13.15 -28.20 -7.75
CA ASN A 118 13.46 -28.01 -9.16
C ASN A 118 14.87 -27.42 -9.34
N THR A 119 15.45 -27.50 -10.53
CA THR A 119 16.83 -27.08 -10.81
C THR A 119 17.07 -25.61 -10.40
N ASP A 120 16.06 -24.76 -10.62
CA ASP A 120 16.10 -23.33 -10.30
C ASP A 120 16.01 -23.04 -8.79
N THR A 121 15.58 -23.99 -7.95
CA THR A 121 15.51 -23.84 -6.48
C THR A 121 16.63 -24.59 -5.74
N ILE A 122 17.17 -25.64 -6.35
CA ILE A 122 18.22 -26.50 -5.79
C ILE A 122 19.59 -25.80 -5.84
N THR A 123 19.89 -25.07 -6.91
CA THR A 123 21.25 -24.54 -7.19
C THR A 123 21.57 -23.19 -6.56
N ILE A 124 20.64 -22.63 -5.79
CA ILE A 124 20.77 -21.25 -5.28
C ILE A 124 21.30 -21.16 -3.85
N SER A 125 21.71 -19.94 -3.48
CA SER A 125 21.89 -19.51 -2.09
C SER A 125 20.64 -19.81 -1.23
N ASN A 126 20.77 -19.70 0.09
CA ASN A 126 19.64 -19.79 1.01
C ASN A 126 18.77 -18.51 1.00
N THR A 127 19.03 -17.57 0.11
CA THR A 127 18.29 -16.30 0.03
C THR A 127 17.35 -16.30 -1.17
N SER A 128 16.09 -15.98 -0.91
CA SER A 128 15.09 -15.69 -1.95
C SER A 128 14.42 -14.36 -1.69
N TYR A 129 13.85 -13.77 -2.73
CA TYR A 129 13.11 -12.52 -2.65
C TYR A 129 11.64 -12.76 -2.96
N VAL A 130 10.75 -12.12 -2.22
CA VAL A 130 9.31 -12.22 -2.42
C VAL A 130 8.72 -10.83 -2.59
N SER A 131 7.96 -10.64 -3.66
CA SER A 131 7.22 -9.41 -3.93
C SER A 131 5.73 -9.71 -3.95
N TYR A 132 4.91 -8.84 -3.37
CA TYR A 132 3.47 -9.04 -3.28
C TYR A 132 2.72 -7.75 -2.95
N ASN A 133 1.42 -7.77 -3.22
CA ASN A 133 0.48 -6.70 -2.85
C ASN A 133 -0.53 -7.21 -1.82
N TYR A 134 -0.81 -6.44 -0.77
CA TYR A 134 -1.69 -6.86 0.33
C TYR A 134 -2.63 -5.75 0.80
N CYS A 135 -3.71 -6.12 1.48
CA CYS A 135 -4.56 -5.18 2.22
C CYS A 135 -3.98 -4.90 3.60
N ASP A 136 -3.73 -3.63 3.90
CA ASP A 136 -3.40 -3.21 5.25
C ASP A 136 -4.63 -3.25 6.18
N GLU A 137 -4.44 -3.09 7.50
CA GLU A 137 -5.53 -3.18 8.50
C GLU A 137 -6.64 -2.15 8.29
N GLY A 138 -6.30 -0.96 7.80
CA GLY A 138 -7.28 0.09 7.49
C GLY A 138 -8.07 -0.12 6.21
N TYR A 139 -7.76 -1.13 5.40
CA TYR A 139 -8.39 -1.30 4.09
C TYR A 139 -9.90 -1.56 4.20
N ASN A 140 -10.72 -0.77 3.51
CA ASN A 140 -12.16 -0.97 3.52
C ASN A 140 -12.54 -2.21 2.72
N LYS A 141 -13.23 -3.18 3.35
CA LYS A 141 -13.70 -4.40 2.69
C LYS A 141 -14.71 -4.14 1.56
N ASP A 142 -15.58 -3.14 1.72
CA ASP A 142 -16.69 -2.86 0.81
C ASP A 142 -16.23 -1.97 -0.36
N SER A 143 -16.52 -2.40 -1.59
CA SER A 143 -16.14 -1.65 -2.80
C SER A 143 -16.81 -0.28 -2.90
N SER A 144 -18.05 -0.17 -2.43
CA SER A 144 -18.80 1.09 -2.37
C SER A 144 -18.17 2.07 -1.38
N ALA A 145 -17.79 1.61 -0.18
CA ALA A 145 -17.10 2.42 0.81
C ALA A 145 -15.76 2.93 0.28
N ARG A 146 -15.00 2.09 -0.46
CA ARG A 146 -13.79 2.52 -1.16
C ARG A 146 -14.06 3.56 -2.24
N GLY A 147 -15.16 3.41 -3.00
CA GLY A 147 -15.58 4.39 -4.01
C GLY A 147 -15.82 5.77 -3.41
N ILE A 148 -16.56 5.84 -2.30
CA ILE A 148 -16.82 7.10 -1.58
C ILE A 148 -15.52 7.66 -0.98
N ALA A 149 -14.70 6.81 -0.37
CA ALA A 149 -13.42 7.20 0.21
C ALA A 149 -12.45 7.83 -0.80
N ARG A 150 -12.43 7.35 -2.06
CA ARG A 150 -11.62 7.95 -3.14
C ARG A 150 -11.99 9.40 -3.45
N LEU A 151 -13.20 9.83 -3.10
CA LEU A 151 -13.69 11.20 -3.30
C LEU A 151 -13.30 12.15 -2.16
N TRP A 152 -12.77 11.66 -1.04
CA TRP A 152 -12.48 12.49 0.13
C TRP A 152 -11.48 13.61 -0.19
N SER A 153 -10.41 13.30 -0.93
CA SER A 153 -9.45 14.30 -1.40
C SER A 153 -10.10 15.36 -2.31
N LEU A 154 -11.02 14.97 -3.20
CA LEU A 154 -11.75 15.92 -4.05
C LEU A 154 -12.60 16.86 -3.20
N PHE A 155 -13.38 16.33 -2.27
CA PHE A 155 -14.19 17.16 -1.37
C PHE A 155 -13.33 18.09 -0.50
N ALA A 156 -12.20 17.61 0.00
CA ALA A 156 -11.26 18.42 0.76
C ALA A 156 -10.72 19.60 -0.06
N VAL A 157 -10.31 19.36 -1.32
CA VAL A 157 -9.85 20.41 -2.22
C VAL A 157 -10.95 21.42 -2.52
N LEU A 158 -12.19 20.97 -2.76
CA LEU A 158 -13.33 21.85 -3.01
C LEU A 158 -13.64 22.76 -1.81
N ILE A 159 -13.51 22.26 -0.58
CA ILE A 159 -13.68 23.07 0.63
C ILE A 159 -12.60 24.16 0.72
N ILE A 160 -11.35 23.83 0.43
CA ILE A 160 -10.24 24.80 0.43
C ILE A 160 -10.46 25.88 -0.63
N LEU A 161 -10.85 25.48 -1.85
CA LEU A 161 -11.18 26.43 -2.92
C LEU A 161 -12.35 27.34 -2.53
N GLY A 162 -13.38 26.78 -1.90
CA GLY A 162 -14.51 27.55 -1.38
C GLY A 162 -14.09 28.57 -0.31
N PHE A 163 -13.22 28.16 0.62
CA PHE A 163 -12.68 29.05 1.66
C PHE A 163 -11.89 30.21 1.05
N VAL A 164 -11.00 29.93 0.09
CA VAL A 164 -10.22 30.96 -0.61
C VAL A 164 -11.13 31.89 -1.40
N ALA A 165 -12.10 31.34 -2.16
CA ALA A 165 -13.03 32.13 -2.94
C ALA A 165 -13.91 33.05 -2.08
N LEU A 166 -14.43 32.56 -0.94
CA LEU A 166 -15.22 33.36 0.00
C LEU A 166 -14.37 34.41 0.72
N GLY A 167 -13.15 34.05 1.13
CA GLY A 167 -12.20 35.00 1.72
C GLY A 167 -11.86 36.15 0.78
N LEU A 168 -11.61 35.86 -0.49
CA LEU A 168 -11.36 36.87 -1.53
C LEU A 168 -12.61 37.70 -1.86
N LYS A 169 -13.79 37.07 -1.92
CA LYS A 169 -15.06 37.76 -2.20
C LYS A 169 -15.42 38.79 -1.13
N ASN A 170 -15.21 38.48 0.15
CA ASN A 170 -15.50 39.40 1.24
C ASN A 170 -14.58 40.65 1.27
N GLU A 171 -13.41 40.59 0.62
CA GLU A 171 -12.47 41.70 0.50
C GLU A 171 -12.65 42.50 -0.81
N TRP A 172 -13.02 41.85 -1.92
CA TRP A 172 -13.21 42.49 -3.22
C TRP A 172 -14.55 43.20 -3.39
N PHE A 173 -15.59 42.79 -2.66
CA PHE A 173 -16.94 43.36 -2.76
C PHE A 173 -17.32 44.30 -1.60
N LYS A 174 -16.36 44.68 -0.75
CA LYS A 174 -16.48 45.87 0.12
C LYS A 174 -16.02 47.12 -0.63
#